data_AF-U9U900-F1
#
_entry.id   AF-U9U900-F1
#
_cell.length_a   1.000
_cell.length_b   1.000
_cell.length_c   1.000
_cell.angle_alpha   90.00
_cell.angle_beta   90.00
_cell.angle_gamma   90.00
#
_symmetry.space_group_name_H-M   'P 1'
#
loop_
_entity.id
_entity.type
_entity.pdbx_description
1 polymer ?
#
loop_
_entity_poly.entity_id
_entity_poly.type
_entity_poly.pdbx_seq_one_letter_code
_entity_poly.pdbx_strand_id
1 'polypeptide(L)'
;MSAFRGELVLAIYELGVCFRHGWGVIKAKATAAHYFEIAANMGDPDAQNDIAYCYSKGDGVKKDMKKAAKYYRMAEAQGHGTLGNSWIYKEKYNDN
;
A
#
# COMPACT_ATOMS: atom_id res chain seq x y z
N MET A 1 11.75 -18.69 9.89
CA MET A 1 10.29 -18.42 9.73
C MET A 1 9.98 -17.16 8.90
N SER A 2 10.94 -16.62 8.13
CA SER A 2 10.75 -15.41 7.32
C SER A 2 10.23 -15.66 5.89
N ALA A 3 10.45 -16.86 5.33
CA ALA A 3 10.05 -17.19 3.96
C ALA A 3 8.52 -17.31 3.78
N PHE A 4 7.82 -17.96 4.71
CA PHE A 4 6.37 -18.16 4.63
C PHE A 4 5.57 -16.85 4.65
N ARG A 5 6.13 -15.81 5.28
CA ARG A 5 5.47 -14.51 5.39
C ARG A 5 5.53 -13.72 4.07
N GLY A 6 6.62 -13.83 3.31
CA GLY A 6 6.77 -13.16 2.01
C GLY A 6 5.90 -13.78 0.92
N GLU A 7 5.83 -15.11 0.86
CA GLU A 7 5.00 -15.82 -0.13
C GLU A 7 3.51 -15.55 0.08
N LEU A 8 3.05 -15.46 1.34
CA LEU A 8 1.67 -15.12 1.66
C LEU A 8 1.30 -13.71 1.20
N VAL A 9 2.20 -12.75 1.37
CA VAL A 9 2.00 -11.35 0.96
C VAL A 9 1.84 -11.23 -0.54
N LEU A 10 2.72 -11.88 -1.31
CA LEU A 10 2.65 -11.90 -2.77
C LEU A 10 1.33 -12.53 -3.24
N ALA A 11 0.91 -13.65 -2.65
CA ALA A 11 -0.33 -14.30 -3.00
C ALA A 11 -1.57 -13.43 -2.72
N ILE A 12 -1.57 -12.68 -1.61
CA ILE A 12 -2.64 -11.73 -1.27
C ILE A 12 -2.67 -10.57 -2.27
N TYR A 13 -1.51 -10.05 -2.66
CA TYR A 13 -1.40 -8.99 -3.65
C TYR A 13 -1.94 -9.44 -5.02
N GLU A 14 -1.49 -10.59 -5.51
CA GLU A 14 -1.95 -11.16 -6.78
C GLU A 14 -3.46 -11.42 -6.80
N LEU A 15 -4.02 -11.87 -5.67
CA LEU A 15 -5.47 -12.01 -5.54
C LEU A 15 -6.19 -10.65 -5.68
N GLY A 16 -5.64 -9.59 -5.09
CA GLY A 16 -6.12 -8.22 -5.27
C GLY A 16 -6.07 -7.77 -6.74
N VAL A 17 -4.99 -8.10 -7.45
CA VAL A 17 -4.84 -7.81 -8.89
C VAL A 17 -5.89 -8.55 -9.72
N CYS A 18 -6.16 -9.83 -9.41
CA CYS A 18 -7.21 -10.61 -10.05
C CYS A 18 -8.60 -9.97 -9.86
N PHE A 19 -8.94 -9.50 -8.65
CA PHE A 19 -10.20 -8.79 -8.40
C PHE A 19 -10.28 -7.42 -9.10
N ARG A 20 -9.14 -6.72 -9.26
CA ARG A 20 -9.06 -5.44 -9.96
C ARG A 20 -9.37 -5.60 -11.45
N HIS A 21 -8.80 -6.63 -12.08
CA HIS A 21 -8.93 -6.88 -13.51
C HIS A 21 -10.12 -7.80 -13.88
N GLY A 22 -10.61 -8.60 -12.94
CA GLY A 22 -11.64 -9.61 -13.18
C GLY A 22 -11.08 -10.90 -13.79
N TRP A 23 -9.85 -11.28 -13.44
CA TRP A 23 -9.23 -12.51 -13.95
C TRP A 23 -9.72 -13.72 -13.15
N GLY A 24 -10.60 -14.51 -13.76
CA GLY A 24 -11.17 -15.71 -13.13
C GLY A 24 -12.13 -15.43 -11.96
N VAL A 25 -12.34 -14.17 -11.60
CA VAL A 25 -13.24 -13.71 -10.54
C VAL A 25 -14.09 -12.53 -11.02
N ILE A 26 -15.22 -12.30 -10.35
CA ILE A 26 -16.06 -11.13 -10.62
C ILE A 26 -15.26 -9.88 -10.24
N LYS A 27 -15.16 -8.94 -11.18
CA LYS A 27 -14.46 -7.67 -10.98
C LYS A 27 -15.06 -6.92 -9.79
N ALA A 28 -14.26 -6.76 -8.74
CA ALA A 28 -14.69 -6.14 -7.49
C ALA A 28 -13.58 -5.23 -6.97
N LYS A 29 -13.61 -3.97 -7.41
CA LYS A 29 -12.58 -2.97 -7.08
C LYS A 29 -12.48 -2.71 -5.57
N ALA A 30 -13.60 -2.77 -4.84
CA ALA A 30 -13.61 -2.62 -3.39
C ALA A 30 -12.89 -3.78 -2.69
N THR A 31 -13.12 -5.01 -3.16
CA THR A 31 -12.44 -6.21 -2.67
C THR A 31 -10.95 -6.19 -3.01
N ALA A 32 -10.59 -5.75 -4.22
CA ALA A 32 -9.20 -5.56 -4.62
C ALA A 32 -8.46 -4.60 -3.67
N ALA A 33 -9.06 -3.44 -3.39
CA ALA A 33 -8.50 -2.46 -2.46
C ALA A 33 -8.34 -3.03 -1.03
N HIS A 34 -9.26 -3.88 -0.58
CA HIS A 34 -9.14 -4.56 0.71
C HIS A 34 -7.91 -5.49 0.76
N TYR A 35 -7.69 -6.30 -0.28
CA TYR A 35 -6.50 -7.16 -0.35
C TYR A 35 -5.20 -6.36 -0.44
N PHE A 36 -5.17 -5.26 -1.20
CA PHE A 36 -4.02 -4.36 -1.22
C PHE A 36 -3.75 -3.73 0.15
N GLU A 37 -4.79 -3.37 0.91
CA GLU A 37 -4.61 -2.86 2.28
C GLU A 37 -3.99 -3.90 3.22
N ILE A 38 -4.39 -5.17 3.10
CA ILE A 38 -3.82 -6.27 3.87
C ILE A 38 -2.34 -6.47 3.51
N ALA A 39 -2.01 -6.58 2.23
CA ALA A 39 -0.63 -6.74 1.76
C ALA A 39 0.23 -5.52 2.14
N ALA A 40 -0.32 -4.31 2.02
CA ALA A 40 0.35 -3.09 2.43
C ALA A 40 0.70 -3.07 3.93
N ASN A 41 -0.21 -3.56 4.78
CA ASN A 41 -0.01 -3.67 6.22
C ASN A 41 1.01 -4.76 6.61
N MET A 42 1.23 -5.75 5.73
CA MET A 42 2.26 -6.75 5.90
C MET A 42 3.66 -6.27 5.46
N GLY A 43 3.75 -5.06 4.91
CA GLY A 43 5.03 -4.44 4.52
C GLY A 43 5.40 -4.67 3.06
N ASP A 44 4.41 -4.85 2.19
CA ASP A 44 4.63 -4.91 0.75
C ASP A 44 4.65 -3.51 0.13
N PRO A 45 5.77 -3.05 -0.45
CA PRO A 45 5.87 -1.72 -1.03
C PRO A 45 5.00 -1.55 -2.29
N ASP A 46 4.82 -2.61 -3.08
CA ASP A 46 3.98 -2.57 -4.28
C ASP A 46 2.50 -2.43 -3.91
N ALA A 47 2.03 -3.20 -2.93
CA ALA A 47 0.67 -3.08 -2.40
C ALA A 47 0.42 -1.71 -1.74
N GLN A 48 1.41 -1.13 -1.05
CA GLN A 48 1.32 0.22 -0.49
C GLN A 48 1.13 1.29 -1.57
N ASN A 49 1.84 1.16 -2.70
CA ASN A 49 1.65 2.06 -3.85
C ASN A 49 0.28 1.88 -4.50
N ASP A 50 -0.18 0.64 -4.66
CA ASP A 50 -1.47 0.33 -5.29
C ASP A 50 -2.66 0.80 -4.44
N ILE A 51 -2.62 0.60 -3.12
CA ILE A 51 -3.69 1.10 -2.24
C ILE A 51 -3.68 2.64 -2.16
N ALA A 52 -2.50 3.26 -2.20
CA ALA A 52 -2.39 4.72 -2.27
C ALA A 52 -3.03 5.27 -3.56
N TYR A 53 -2.81 4.59 -4.68
CA TYR A 53 -3.44 4.91 -5.96
C TYR A 53 -4.97 4.75 -5.89
N CYS A 54 -5.46 3.66 -5.30
CA CYS A 54 -6.89 3.43 -5.06
C CYS A 54 -7.52 4.56 -4.24
N TYR A 55 -6.89 5.01 -3.16
CA TYR A 55 -7.38 6.14 -2.36
C TYR A 55 -7.28 7.50 -3.08
N SER A 56 -6.28 7.69 -3.95
CA SER A 56 -6.11 8.92 -4.74
C SER A 56 -7.18 9.06 -5.83
N LYS A 57 -7.49 7.95 -6.53
CA LYS A 57 -8.50 7.92 -7.60
C LYS A 57 -9.91 7.65 -7.11
N GLY A 58 -10.08 7.12 -5.90
CA GLY A 58 -11.35 6.60 -5.42
C GLY A 58 -11.75 5.29 -6.12
N ASP A 59 -10.76 4.46 -6.50
CA ASP A 59 -11.01 3.24 -7.25
C ASP A 59 -11.26 2.07 -6.29
N GLY A 60 -12.54 1.75 -6.07
CA GLY A 60 -12.96 0.72 -5.11
C GLY A 60 -13.05 1.18 -3.65
N VAL A 61 -12.48 2.33 -3.31
CA VAL A 61 -12.56 2.95 -1.99
C VAL A 61 -13.03 4.39 -2.10
N LYS A 62 -13.54 4.95 -1.00
CA LYS A 62 -13.81 6.39 -0.94
C LYS A 62 -12.50 7.14 -1.10
N LYS A 63 -12.48 8.09 -2.04
CA LYS A 63 -11.33 8.95 -2.29
C LYS A 63 -10.88 9.63 -0.99
N ASP A 64 -9.62 9.43 -0.63
CA ASP A 64 -9.01 10.00 0.57
C ASP A 64 -7.53 10.29 0.32
N MET A 65 -7.24 11.55 0.02
CA MET A 65 -5.87 12.00 -0.27
C MET A 65 -4.95 11.91 0.96
N LYS A 66 -5.49 12.00 2.18
CA LYS A 66 -4.68 11.90 3.41
C LYS A 66 -4.21 10.46 3.61
N LYS A 67 -5.12 9.49 3.40
CA LYS A 67 -4.74 8.07 3.42
C LYS A 67 -3.78 7.72 2.29
N ALA A 68 -4.01 8.20 1.07
CA ALA A 68 -3.10 7.98 -0.05
C ALA A 68 -1.67 8.47 0.28
N ALA A 69 -1.54 9.69 0.79
CA ALA A 69 -0.24 10.22 1.19
C ALA A 69 0.43 9.40 2.31
N LYS A 70 -0.34 8.86 3.26
CA LYS A 70 0.19 7.98 4.31
C LYS A 70 0.80 6.71 3.72
N TYR A 71 0.10 6.03 2.80
CA TYR A 71 0.60 4.80 2.19
C TYR A 71 1.81 5.04 1.28
N TYR A 72 1.84 6.13 0.50
CA TYR A 72 3.03 6.49 -0.27
C TYR A 72 4.26 6.72 0.61
N ARG A 73 4.09 7.41 1.75
CA ARG A 73 5.19 7.60 2.71
C ARG A 73 5.66 6.29 3.33
N MET A 74 4.77 5.32 3.54
CA MET A 74 5.15 3.99 4.01
C MET A 74 5.98 3.24 2.96
N ALA A 75 5.58 3.32 1.69
CA ALA A 75 6.30 2.70 0.58
C ALA A 75 7.70 3.29 0.41
N GLU A 76 7.81 4.63 0.48
CA GLU A 76 9.10 5.33 0.45
C GLU A 76 9.99 4.93 1.63
N ALA A 77 9.44 4.83 2.85
CA ALA A 77 10.22 4.43 4.03
C ALA A 77 10.78 2.99 3.95
N GLN A 78 10.14 2.11 3.15
CA GLN A 78 10.57 0.73 2.98
C GLN A 78 11.48 0.54 1.75
N GLY A 79 11.23 1.28 0.66
CA GLY A 79 12.11 1.29 -0.53
C GLY A 79 13.43 2.03 -0.27
N HIS A 80 13.44 2.97 0.66
CA HIS A 80 14.64 3.68 1.10
C HIS A 80 15.15 3.02 2.39
N GLY A 81 15.98 1.98 2.26
CA GLY A 81 16.78 1.40 3.35
C GLY A 81 17.82 2.37 3.96
N THR A 82 17.54 3.67 3.96
CA THR A 82 18.38 4.71 4.53
C THR A 82 17.50 5.66 5.35
N LEU A 83 17.39 5.35 6.63
CA LEU A 83 17.22 6.29 7.74
C LEU A 83 18.38 7.32 7.80
N GLY A 84 18.95 7.75 6.67
CA GLY A 84 20.00 8.77 6.62
C GLY A 84 19.45 10.18 6.78
N ASN A 85 18.17 10.40 6.47
CA ASN A 85 17.62 11.76 6.37
C ASN A 85 16.51 12.04 7.39
N SER A 86 16.19 11.09 8.30
CA SER A 86 15.15 11.25 9.33
C SER A 86 15.44 12.41 10.30
N TRP A 87 16.67 12.92 10.36
CA TRP A 87 17.03 14.10 11.15
C TRP A 87 16.48 15.40 10.55
N ILE A 88 16.30 15.47 9.21
CA ILE A 88 15.82 16.68 8.52
C ILE A 88 14.29 16.85 8.69
N TYR A 89 13.56 15.76 8.91
CA TYR A 89 12.09 15.78 8.92
C TYR A 89 11.46 16.07 10.29
N LYS A 90 12.17 15.85 11.40
CA LYS A 90 11.67 16.24 12.73
C LYS A 90 11.75 17.74 12.98
N GLU A 91 12.71 18.45 12.39
CA GLU A 91 12.84 19.90 12.55
C GLU A 91 11.81 20.69 11.73
N LYS A 92 11.43 20.24 10.53
CA LYS A 92 10.58 21.06 9.64
C LYS A 92 9.07 21.06 9.96
N TYR A 93 8.60 20.17 10.83
CA TYR A 93 7.16 19.98 11.09
C TYR A 93 6.78 20.00 12.59
N ASN A 94 7.71 20.33 13.49
CA ASN A 94 7.42 20.50 14.93
C ASN A 94 7.40 21.97 15.39
N ASP A 95 7.44 22.93 14.46
CA ASP A 95 7.14 24.34 14.72
C ASP A 95 5.69 24.65 14.28
N ASN A 96 4.72 24.20 15.09
CA ASN A 96 3.44 24.89 15.29
C ASN A 96 2.65 24.27 16.45
#